data_AF-A0A0C9W2K6-F1
#
_entry.id   AF-A0A0C9W2K6-F1
#
_cell.length_a   1.000
_cell.length_b   1.000
_cell.length_c   1.000
_cell.angle_alpha   90.00
_cell.angle_beta   90.00
_cell.angle_gamma   90.00
#
_symmetry.space_group_name_H-M   'P 1'
#
loop_
_entity.id
_entity.type
_entity.pdbx_description
1 polymer ?
#
loop_
_entity_poly.entity_id
_entity_poly.type
_entity_poly.pdbx_seq_one_letter_code
_entity_poly.pdbx_strand_id
1 'polypeptide(L)'
;LRRSAIQGFKAPGMEYRIVVTMFADDTTVYLRDSDSFEDLQELLLQWCWASGAKFNITKTEVIPIGPKTYRDHLLETRKLNDTQATIPDNIHLAKDGEATRILGAWIGNNTNEHAIWSPIIEKIDKSLERWERTHPSIEGRKIIIQRTIGSMTQYLTKAQGMPNEIESTLTAKLRKFIWDGTGNPAISLKTMEAPIEQG
;
A
#
# COMPACT_ATOMS: atom_id res chain seq x y z
N LEU A 1 0.71 -19.85 15.50
CA LEU A 1 0.23 -19.34 14.19
C LEU A 1 0.47 -20.31 13.04
N ARG A 2 1.69 -20.51 12.52
CA ARG A 2 1.87 -21.40 11.35
C ARG A 2 1.55 -22.89 11.59
N ARG A 3 1.61 -23.34 12.85
CA ARG A 3 1.25 -24.69 13.30
C ARG A 3 -0.14 -24.77 13.95
N SER A 4 -0.92 -23.69 13.97
CA SER A 4 -2.28 -23.72 14.54
C SER A 4 -3.32 -24.16 13.50
N ALA A 5 -4.57 -24.28 13.94
CA ALA A 5 -5.71 -24.62 13.08
C ALA A 5 -6.10 -23.50 12.10
N ILE A 6 -5.58 -22.27 12.31
CA ILE A 6 -5.81 -21.12 11.43
C ILE A 6 -5.33 -21.45 10.01
N GLN A 7 -6.27 -21.42 9.07
CA GLN A 7 -6.02 -21.72 7.67
C GLN A 7 -5.35 -20.54 6.97
N GLY A 8 -5.81 -19.32 7.27
CA GLY A 8 -5.37 -18.10 6.63
C GLY A 8 -5.72 -18.01 5.15
N PHE A 9 -4.90 -17.27 4.40
CA PHE A 9 -5.23 -16.86 3.04
C PHE A 9 -4.34 -17.56 2.00
N LYS A 10 -4.92 -17.93 0.84
CA LYS A 10 -4.16 -18.44 -0.32
C LYS A 10 -4.72 -17.81 -1.59
N ALA A 11 -3.98 -16.88 -2.18
CA ALA A 11 -4.34 -16.28 -3.46
C ALA A 11 -4.04 -17.23 -4.64
N PRO A 12 -4.71 -17.05 -5.79
CA PRO A 12 -4.30 -17.68 -7.04
C PRO A 12 -2.83 -17.41 -7.36
N GLY A 13 -2.08 -18.44 -7.74
CA GLY A 13 -0.65 -18.33 -8.07
C GLY A 13 0.30 -18.37 -6.86
N MET A 14 -0.20 -18.36 -5.62
CA MET A 14 0.64 -18.59 -4.44
C MET A 14 0.92 -20.07 -4.24
N GLU A 15 2.20 -20.43 -4.08
CA GLU A 15 2.63 -21.79 -3.77
C GLU A 15 2.12 -22.23 -2.38
N TYR A 16 2.26 -21.35 -1.39
CA TYR A 16 1.90 -21.59 0.01
C TYR A 16 0.78 -20.67 0.47
N ARG A 17 0.00 -21.15 1.45
CA ARG A 17 -0.93 -20.29 2.19
C ARG A 17 -0.16 -19.36 3.14
N ILE A 18 -0.67 -18.16 3.35
CA ILE A 18 -0.12 -17.17 4.25
C ILE A 18 -1.06 -17.03 5.44
N VAL A 19 -0.51 -17.21 6.63
CA VAL A 19 -1.23 -17.05 7.91
C VAL A 19 -0.75 -15.79 8.62
N VAL A 20 0.54 -15.47 8.54
CA VAL A 20 1.13 -14.32 9.20
C VAL A 20 2.35 -13.81 8.42
N THR A 21 2.45 -12.49 8.31
CA THR A 21 3.63 -11.75 7.86
C THR A 21 4.06 -10.78 8.95
N MET A 22 5.37 -10.66 9.16
CA MET A 22 5.94 -9.77 10.17
C MET A 22 7.07 -8.97 9.54
N PHE A 23 7.13 -7.68 9.84
CA PHE A 23 8.22 -6.79 9.46
C PHE A 23 8.52 -5.86 10.64
N ALA A 24 9.68 -6.07 11.28
CA ALA A 24 9.99 -5.44 12.57
C ALA A 24 8.85 -5.69 13.60
N ASP A 25 8.22 -4.63 14.10
CA ASP A 25 7.10 -4.66 15.04
C ASP A 25 5.72 -4.79 14.36
N ASP A 26 5.63 -4.51 13.05
CA ASP A 26 4.39 -4.66 12.30
C ASP A 26 4.09 -6.15 12.05
N THR A 27 2.91 -6.58 12.49
CA THR A 27 2.42 -7.96 12.32
C THR A 27 1.07 -7.94 11.63
N THR A 28 0.96 -8.66 10.51
CA THR A 28 -0.30 -8.86 9.79
C THR A 28 -0.67 -10.33 9.83
N VAL A 29 -1.88 -10.63 10.30
CA VAL A 29 -2.44 -11.98 10.33
C VAL A 29 -3.54 -12.06 9.28
N TYR A 30 -3.57 -13.18 8.56
CA TYR A 30 -4.56 -13.45 7.53
C TYR A 30 -5.51 -14.52 8.06
N LEU A 31 -6.81 -14.25 7.98
CA LEU A 31 -7.88 -15.16 8.39
C LEU A 31 -8.76 -15.47 7.20
N ARG A 32 -9.21 -16.72 7.14
CA ARG A 32 -10.31 -17.17 6.29
C ARG A 32 -11.65 -16.90 7.01
N ASP A 33 -12.74 -16.84 6.25
CA ASP A 33 -14.10 -16.76 6.80
C ASP A 33 -14.41 -17.91 7.78
N SER A 34 -13.84 -19.10 7.55
CA SER A 34 -13.96 -20.26 8.44
C SER A 34 -12.98 -20.28 9.63
N ASP A 35 -12.07 -19.32 9.74
CA ASP A 35 -11.15 -19.24 10.89
C ASP A 35 -11.85 -18.60 12.11
N SER A 36 -11.32 -18.87 13.30
CA SER A 36 -11.82 -18.31 14.57
C SER A 36 -10.98 -17.13 15.01
N PHE A 37 -11.64 -16.00 15.26
CA PHE A 37 -10.98 -14.82 15.82
C PHE A 37 -10.59 -15.02 17.29
N GLU A 38 -11.39 -15.78 18.05
CA GLU A 38 -11.08 -16.14 19.44
C GLU A 38 -9.82 -17.00 19.52
N ASP A 39 -9.70 -18.02 18.66
CA ASP A 39 -8.52 -18.87 18.57
C ASP A 39 -7.27 -18.04 18.26
N LEU A 40 -7.39 -17.06 17.35
CA LEU A 40 -6.31 -16.13 17.07
C LEU A 40 -5.95 -15.33 18.33
N GLN A 41 -6.94 -14.77 19.02
CA GLN A 41 -6.71 -13.95 20.20
C GLN A 41 -6.01 -14.75 21.31
N GLU A 42 -6.44 -15.99 21.56
CA GLU A 42 -5.78 -16.89 22.51
C GLU A 42 -4.32 -17.17 22.13
N LEU A 43 -4.07 -17.47 20.85
CA LEU A 43 -2.71 -17.71 20.36
C LEU A 43 -1.81 -16.47 20.50
N LEU A 44 -2.35 -15.28 20.21
CA LEU A 44 -1.62 -14.03 20.36
C LEU A 44 -1.35 -13.71 21.83
N LEU A 45 -2.31 -13.95 22.72
CA LEU A 45 -2.13 -13.76 24.17
C LEU A 45 -1.08 -14.70 24.74
N GLN A 46 -1.10 -15.98 24.38
CA GLN A 46 -0.07 -16.94 24.78
C GLN A 46 1.33 -16.51 24.31
N TRP A 47 1.43 -16.02 23.08
CA TRP A 47 2.69 -15.50 22.55
C TRP A 47 3.14 -14.24 23.31
N CYS A 48 2.24 -13.30 23.58
CA CYS A 48 2.53 -12.11 24.40
C CYS A 48 3.03 -12.47 25.79
N TRP A 49 2.40 -13.47 26.44
CA TRP A 49 2.83 -13.96 27.75
C TRP A 49 4.23 -14.57 27.71
N ALA A 50 4.54 -15.36 26.69
CA ALA A 50 5.85 -15.99 26.54
C ALA A 50 6.98 -15.00 26.17
N SER A 51 6.66 -13.99 25.36
CA SER A 51 7.63 -13.01 24.83
C SER A 51 7.77 -11.76 25.69
N GLY A 52 6.78 -11.44 26.53
CA GLY A 52 6.67 -10.16 27.22
C GLY A 52 6.19 -9.00 26.31
N ALA A 53 5.89 -9.26 25.04
CA ALA A 53 5.39 -8.25 24.12
C ALA A 53 3.89 -7.97 24.32
N LYS A 54 3.39 -6.84 23.79
CA LYS A 54 1.98 -6.47 23.85
C LYS A 54 1.54 -5.83 22.53
N PHE A 55 0.48 -6.35 21.92
CA PHE A 55 -0.13 -5.74 20.74
C PHE A 55 -0.77 -4.40 21.08
N ASN A 56 -0.60 -3.44 20.18
CA ASN A 56 -1.24 -2.15 20.29
C ASN A 56 -2.63 -2.21 19.66
N ILE A 57 -3.65 -2.45 20.48
CA ILE A 57 -5.03 -2.60 20.02
C ILE A 57 -5.55 -1.33 19.34
N THR A 58 -5.13 -0.14 19.77
CA THR A 58 -5.58 1.13 19.15
C THR A 58 -4.99 1.36 17.76
N LYS A 59 -3.93 0.63 17.39
CA LYS A 59 -3.37 0.58 16.05
C LYS A 59 -3.77 -0.68 15.27
N THR A 60 -4.53 -1.59 15.90
CA THR A 60 -4.92 -2.84 15.27
C THR A 60 -6.15 -2.59 14.41
N GLU A 61 -6.03 -2.99 13.15
CA GLU A 61 -6.99 -2.73 12.10
C GLU A 61 -7.41 -4.06 11.49
N VAL A 62 -8.71 -4.26 11.28
CA VAL A 62 -9.23 -5.41 10.53
C VAL A 62 -9.77 -4.90 9.20
N ILE A 63 -9.23 -5.46 8.11
CA ILE A 63 -9.62 -5.11 6.74
C ILE A 63 -10.41 -6.28 6.16
N PRO A 64 -11.74 -6.16 5.99
CA PRO A 64 -12.55 -7.19 5.35
C PRO A 64 -12.19 -7.31 3.87
N ILE A 65 -11.81 -8.51 3.41
CA ILE A 65 -11.48 -8.77 2.00
C ILE A 65 -12.46 -9.82 1.46
N GLY A 66 -13.04 -9.57 0.30
CA GLY A 66 -13.97 -10.50 -0.36
C GLY A 66 -15.16 -9.80 -1.04
N PRO A 67 -16.20 -10.57 -1.40
CA PRO A 67 -17.42 -10.02 -1.99
C PRO A 67 -18.04 -8.91 -1.13
N LYS A 68 -18.72 -7.95 -1.75
CA LYS A 68 -19.37 -6.84 -1.02
C LYS A 68 -20.33 -7.35 0.06
N THR A 69 -21.11 -8.38 -0.24
CA THR A 69 -22.04 -9.02 0.70
C THR A 69 -21.35 -9.51 1.98
N TYR A 70 -20.16 -10.11 1.86
CA TYR A 70 -19.37 -10.53 3.01
C TYR A 70 -18.85 -9.35 3.83
N ARG A 71 -18.34 -8.32 3.15
CA ARG A 71 -17.79 -7.12 3.81
C ARG A 71 -18.88 -6.35 4.56
N ASP A 72 -20.05 -6.18 3.95
CA ASP A 72 -21.21 -5.57 4.60
C ASP A 72 -21.66 -6.37 5.82
N HIS A 73 -21.78 -7.70 5.68
CA HIS A 73 -22.15 -8.59 6.79
C HIS A 73 -21.16 -8.49 7.96
N LEU A 74 -19.85 -8.50 7.68
CA LEU A 74 -18.82 -8.39 8.72
C LEU A 74 -18.85 -7.00 9.36
N LEU A 75 -19.08 -5.92 8.61
CA LEU A 75 -19.20 -4.58 9.19
C LEU A 75 -20.44 -4.44 10.09
N GLU A 76 -21.56 -5.06 9.73
CA GLU A 76 -22.81 -5.01 10.50
C GLU A 76 -22.77 -5.89 11.75
N THR A 77 -22.30 -7.14 11.60
CA THR A 77 -22.33 -8.14 12.66
C THR A 77 -21.06 -8.18 13.49
N ARG A 78 -19.96 -7.63 12.96
CA ARG A 78 -18.58 -7.78 13.46
C ARG A 78 -18.13 -9.25 13.58
N LYS A 79 -18.72 -10.16 12.80
CA LYS A 79 -18.37 -11.60 12.81
C LYS A 79 -17.75 -12.03 11.50
N LEU A 80 -16.80 -12.96 11.59
CA LEU A 80 -16.22 -13.61 10.39
C LEU A 80 -17.24 -14.50 9.68
N ASN A 81 -18.15 -15.12 10.42
CA ASN A 81 -19.34 -15.80 9.92
C ASN A 81 -20.38 -15.94 11.05
N ASP A 82 -21.59 -16.40 10.72
CA ASP A 82 -22.72 -16.49 11.67
C ASP A 82 -22.42 -17.32 12.93
N THR A 83 -21.51 -18.30 12.83
CA THR A 83 -21.15 -19.22 13.92
C THR A 83 -20.00 -18.72 14.80
N GLN A 84 -19.28 -17.69 14.38
CA GLN A 84 -18.11 -17.18 15.08
C GLN A 84 -18.47 -16.06 16.05
N ALA A 85 -17.58 -15.87 17.03
CA ALA A 85 -17.67 -14.77 17.97
C ALA A 85 -17.45 -13.41 17.29
N THR A 86 -17.97 -12.38 17.96
CA THR A 86 -17.89 -11.00 17.54
C THR A 86 -16.47 -10.45 17.77
N ILE A 87 -15.91 -9.76 16.77
CA ILE A 87 -14.65 -9.02 16.90
C ILE A 87 -14.84 -7.89 17.92
N PRO A 88 -13.95 -7.78 18.94
CA PRO A 88 -14.04 -6.78 20.00
C PRO A 88 -14.25 -5.35 19.49
N ASP A 89 -15.16 -4.58 20.09
CA ASP A 89 -15.55 -3.23 19.64
C ASP A 89 -14.41 -2.19 19.63
N ASN A 90 -13.34 -2.47 20.39
CA ASN A 90 -12.15 -1.62 20.44
C ASN A 90 -11.20 -1.82 19.25
N ILE A 91 -11.48 -2.76 18.35
CA ILE A 91 -10.73 -2.97 17.11
C ILE A 91 -11.49 -2.31 15.96
N HIS A 92 -10.79 -1.50 15.20
CA HIS A 92 -11.37 -0.81 14.06
C HIS A 92 -11.56 -1.76 12.86
N LEU A 93 -12.67 -1.58 12.14
CA LEU A 93 -13.02 -2.32 10.94
C LEU A 93 -13.04 -1.36 9.74
N ALA A 94 -12.07 -1.52 8.84
CA ALA A 94 -11.96 -0.67 7.66
C ALA A 94 -13.17 -0.83 6.73
N LYS A 95 -13.79 0.28 6.36
CA LYS A 95 -14.95 0.30 5.46
C LYS A 95 -14.54 0.44 3.99
N ASP A 96 -15.50 0.25 3.10
CA ASP A 96 -15.34 0.64 1.70
C ASP A 96 -15.01 2.13 1.57
N GLY A 97 -14.02 2.45 0.74
CA GLY A 97 -13.50 3.81 0.59
C GLY A 97 -12.43 4.18 1.62
N GLU A 98 -12.24 3.37 2.66
CA GLU A 98 -11.24 3.60 3.70
C GLU A 98 -9.97 2.79 3.42
N ALA A 99 -8.83 3.48 3.47
CA ALA A 99 -7.53 2.87 3.24
C ALA A 99 -6.73 2.80 4.54
N THR A 100 -6.25 1.61 4.88
CA THR A 100 -5.37 1.37 6.02
C THR A 100 -3.93 1.31 5.56
N ARG A 101 -3.02 1.99 6.27
CA ARG A 101 -1.61 1.98 5.93
C ARG A 101 -0.93 0.73 6.47
N ILE A 102 -0.36 -0.09 5.58
CA ILE A 102 0.39 -1.31 5.92
C ILE A 102 1.74 -1.26 5.21
N LEU A 103 2.83 -1.26 6.00
CA LEU A 103 4.23 -1.20 5.52
C LEU A 103 4.58 -0.03 4.59
N GLY A 104 3.74 1.01 4.52
CA GLY A 104 3.93 2.15 3.63
C GLY A 104 3.04 2.13 2.38
N ALA A 105 2.35 1.01 2.12
CA ALA A 105 1.27 0.91 1.15
C ALA A 105 -0.08 1.21 1.81
N TRP A 106 -1.09 1.48 0.99
CA TRP A 106 -2.45 1.77 1.42
C TRP A 106 -3.37 0.67 0.91
N ILE A 107 -3.91 -0.12 1.84
CA ILE A 107 -4.72 -1.29 1.55
C ILE A 107 -6.15 -1.02 2.00
N GLY A 108 -7.11 -1.27 1.12
CA GLY A 108 -8.53 -1.12 1.41
C GLY A 108 -9.37 -1.49 0.19
N ASN A 109 -10.69 -1.45 0.34
CA ASN A 109 -11.60 -1.72 -0.77
C ASN A 109 -12.16 -0.43 -1.34
N ASN A 110 -12.26 -0.32 -2.67
CA ASN A 110 -12.84 0.86 -3.34
C ASN A 110 -12.22 2.19 -2.88
N THR A 111 -10.93 2.17 -2.55
CA THR A 111 -10.21 3.34 -2.03
C THR A 111 -9.97 4.38 -3.12
N ASN A 112 -9.92 5.65 -2.74
CA ASN A 112 -9.54 6.71 -3.66
C ASN A 112 -8.02 6.68 -3.91
N GLU A 113 -7.60 6.00 -4.98
CA GLU A 113 -6.19 5.90 -5.36
C GLU A 113 -5.55 7.26 -5.63
N HIS A 114 -6.30 8.23 -6.18
CA HIS A 114 -5.78 9.58 -6.36
C HIS A 114 -5.40 10.24 -5.04
N ALA A 115 -6.24 10.12 -4.02
CA ALA A 115 -5.97 10.69 -2.70
C ALA A 115 -4.70 10.09 -2.07
N ILE A 116 -4.40 8.82 -2.37
CA ILE A 116 -3.16 8.16 -1.92
C ILE A 116 -1.93 8.74 -2.64
N TRP A 117 -2.02 9.02 -3.93
CA TRP A 117 -0.92 9.54 -4.74
C TRP A 117 -0.70 11.05 -4.60
N SER A 118 -1.73 11.84 -4.23
CA SER A 118 -1.64 13.30 -4.11
C SER A 118 -0.47 13.79 -3.24
N PRO A 119 -0.25 13.28 -2.00
CA PRO A 119 0.86 13.75 -1.17
C PRO A 119 2.25 13.47 -1.78
N ILE A 120 2.39 12.38 -2.54
CA ILE A 120 3.62 12.03 -3.23
C ILE A 120 3.86 13.02 -4.38
N ILE A 121 2.82 13.31 -5.16
CA ILE A 121 2.89 14.30 -6.24
C ILE A 121 3.27 15.68 -5.70
N GLU A 122 2.65 16.12 -4.61
CA GLU A 122 2.99 17.40 -3.97
C GLU A 122 4.45 17.45 -3.48
N LYS A 123 4.97 16.34 -2.95
CA LYS A 123 6.36 16.23 -2.53
C LYS A 123 7.32 16.28 -3.72
N ILE A 124 6.95 15.65 -4.82
CA ILE A 124 7.68 15.71 -6.09
C ILE A 124 7.71 17.16 -6.59
N ASP A 125 6.56 17.85 -6.63
CA ASP A 125 6.46 19.23 -7.07
C ASP A 125 7.37 20.16 -6.25
N LYS A 126 7.27 20.10 -4.93
CA LYS A 126 8.14 20.87 -4.03
C LYS A 126 9.63 20.58 -4.24
N SER A 127 9.97 19.31 -4.51
CA SER A 127 11.36 18.93 -4.79
C SER A 127 11.84 19.48 -6.13
N LEU A 128 11.03 19.39 -7.20
CA LEU A 128 11.39 19.89 -8.53
C LEU A 128 11.52 21.42 -8.51
N GLU A 129 10.58 22.13 -7.88
CA GLU A 129 10.64 23.58 -7.69
C GLU A 129 11.92 24.02 -6.95
N ARG A 130 12.35 23.25 -5.94
CA ARG A 130 13.60 23.53 -5.22
C ARG A 130 14.82 23.36 -6.11
N TRP A 131 14.85 22.30 -6.93
CA TRP A 131 15.95 22.06 -7.86
C TRP A 131 15.99 23.05 -9.01
N GLU A 132 14.83 23.51 -9.46
CA GLU A 132 14.73 24.51 -10.54
C GLU A 132 15.54 25.78 -10.22
N ARG A 133 15.55 26.18 -8.94
CA ARG A 133 16.30 27.35 -8.45
C ARG A 133 17.83 27.24 -8.62
N THR A 134 18.35 26.02 -8.81
CA THR A 134 19.78 25.82 -9.06
C THR A 134 20.16 25.92 -10.54
N HIS A 135 19.19 26.19 -11.43
CA HIS A 135 19.38 26.27 -12.88
C HIS A 135 20.17 25.08 -13.45
N PRO A 136 19.71 23.84 -13.22
CA PRO A 136 20.44 22.65 -13.62
C PRO A 136 20.60 22.56 -15.14
N SER A 137 21.73 22.04 -15.59
CA SER A 137 21.93 21.63 -16.98
C SER A 137 20.99 20.49 -17.36
N ILE A 138 20.90 20.18 -18.66
CA ILE A 138 20.08 19.05 -19.15
C ILE A 138 20.47 17.71 -18.49
N GLU A 139 21.77 17.47 -18.30
CA GLU A 139 22.28 16.28 -17.59
C GLU A 139 21.92 16.31 -16.10
N GLY A 140 21.98 17.49 -15.47
CA GLY A 140 21.52 17.67 -14.09
C GLY A 140 20.03 17.37 -13.95
N ARG A 141 19.21 17.88 -14.86
CA ARG A 141 17.75 17.67 -14.89
C ARG A 141 17.40 16.19 -15.01
N LYS A 142 18.11 15.45 -15.88
CA LYS A 142 17.98 13.98 -16.00
C LYS A 142 18.22 13.28 -14.66
N ILE A 143 19.32 13.58 -13.98
CA ILE A 143 19.67 12.98 -12.68
C ILE A 143 18.62 13.34 -11.62
N ILE A 144 18.17 14.60 -11.60
CA ILE A 144 17.14 15.07 -10.66
C ILE A 144 15.82 14.34 -10.89
N ILE A 145 15.39 14.15 -12.14
CA ILE A 145 14.17 13.39 -12.47
C ILE A 145 14.25 11.97 -11.94
N GLN A 146 15.34 11.26 -12.23
CA GLN A 146 15.54 9.88 -11.77
C GLN A 146 15.53 9.79 -10.25
N ARG A 147 16.24 10.71 -9.59
CA ARG A 147 16.34 10.75 -8.13
C ARG A 147 15.02 11.14 -7.47
N THR A 148 14.28 12.11 -8.00
CA THR A 148 13.07 12.63 -7.37
C THR A 148 11.85 11.82 -7.77
N ILE A 149 11.49 11.82 -9.07
CA ILE A 149 10.29 11.13 -9.54
C ILE A 149 10.48 9.61 -9.37
N GLY A 150 11.59 9.06 -9.85
CA GLY A 150 11.85 7.63 -9.79
C GLY A 150 11.82 7.09 -8.37
N SER A 151 12.65 7.61 -7.47
CA SER A 151 12.73 7.06 -6.11
C SER A 151 11.44 7.23 -5.28
N MET A 152 10.67 8.31 -5.50
CA MET A 152 9.46 8.57 -4.71
C MET A 152 8.26 7.74 -5.16
N THR A 153 8.25 7.23 -6.40
CA THR A 153 7.10 6.48 -6.95
C THR A 153 7.33 4.99 -6.92
N GLN A 154 8.56 4.52 -7.13
CA GLN A 154 8.93 3.11 -7.30
C GLN A 154 8.30 2.16 -6.26
N TYR A 155 8.42 2.50 -4.98
CA TYR A 155 7.92 1.63 -3.90
C TYR A 155 6.39 1.44 -3.98
N LEU A 156 5.64 2.54 -4.06
CA LEU A 156 4.18 2.49 -4.05
C LEU A 156 3.65 1.86 -5.34
N THR A 157 4.27 2.18 -6.49
CA THR A 157 3.96 1.54 -7.77
C THR A 157 4.12 0.03 -7.68
N LYS A 158 5.18 -0.46 -7.04
CA LYS A 158 5.40 -1.90 -6.89
C LYS A 158 4.42 -2.54 -5.90
N ALA A 159 4.06 -1.84 -4.84
CA ALA A 159 3.23 -2.38 -3.76
C ALA A 159 1.75 -2.49 -4.14
N GLN A 160 1.20 -1.50 -4.86
CA GLN A 160 -0.24 -1.42 -5.14
C GLN A 160 -0.58 -0.96 -6.58
N GLY A 161 0.44 -0.82 -7.45
CA GLY A 161 0.24 -0.29 -8.81
C GLY A 161 0.18 1.23 -8.85
N MET A 162 0.15 1.78 -10.08
CA MET A 162 0.00 3.20 -10.35
C MET A 162 -1.13 3.38 -11.38
N PRO A 163 -2.14 4.23 -11.11
CA PRO A 163 -3.14 4.58 -12.10
C PRO A 163 -2.54 5.27 -13.32
N ASN A 164 -3.13 5.04 -14.49
CA ASN A 164 -2.70 5.65 -15.76
C ASN A 164 -2.74 7.19 -15.71
N GLU A 165 -3.69 7.76 -14.98
CA GLU A 165 -3.83 9.20 -14.77
C GLU A 165 -2.69 9.78 -13.94
N ILE A 166 -2.23 9.02 -12.93
CA ILE A 166 -1.07 9.38 -12.10
C ILE A 166 0.21 9.30 -12.92
N GLU A 167 0.38 8.22 -13.70
CA GLU A 167 1.50 8.05 -14.63
C GLU A 167 1.55 9.20 -15.65
N SER A 168 0.41 9.55 -16.25
CA SER A 168 0.28 10.65 -17.20
C SER A 168 0.65 12.00 -16.54
N THR A 169 0.21 12.22 -15.31
CA THR A 169 0.52 13.44 -14.54
C THR A 169 2.02 13.55 -14.27
N LEU A 170 2.66 12.45 -13.83
CA LEU A 170 4.09 12.41 -13.57
C LEU A 170 4.91 12.59 -14.85
N THR A 171 4.47 11.97 -15.95
CA THR A 171 5.09 12.12 -17.28
C THR A 171 5.03 13.56 -17.77
N ALA A 172 3.89 14.25 -17.58
CA ALA A 172 3.75 15.66 -17.94
C ALA A 172 4.70 16.55 -17.11
N LYS A 173 4.82 16.29 -15.80
CA LYS A 173 5.75 17.01 -14.91
C LYS A 173 7.21 16.79 -15.29
N LEU A 174 7.58 15.54 -15.57
CA LEU A 174 8.90 15.18 -16.08
C LEU A 174 9.23 15.96 -17.35
N ARG A 175 8.33 15.94 -18.34
CA ARG A 175 8.51 16.67 -19.61
C ARG A 175 8.63 18.18 -19.41
N LYS A 176 7.83 18.76 -18.52
CA LYS A 176 7.92 20.19 -18.21
C LYS A 176 9.27 20.53 -17.57
N PHE A 177 9.74 19.70 -16.66
CA PHE A 177 10.99 19.93 -15.94
C PHE A 177 12.23 19.73 -16.82
N ILE A 178 12.25 18.76 -17.72
CA ILE A 178 13.44 18.53 -18.57
C ILE A 178 13.67 19.67 -19.59
N TRP A 179 12.58 20.31 -20.07
CA TRP A 179 12.63 21.38 -21.07
C TRP A 179 12.53 22.79 -20.50
N ASP A 180 12.92 23.00 -19.24
CA ASP A 180 12.99 24.32 -18.60
C ASP A 180 11.66 25.11 -18.68
N GLY A 181 10.52 24.40 -18.60
CA GLY A 181 9.20 25.02 -18.67
C GLY A 181 8.79 25.58 -20.03
N THR A 182 9.64 25.51 -21.07
CA THR A 182 9.34 26.04 -22.42
C THR A 182 8.20 25.29 -23.13
N GLY A 183 7.79 24.14 -22.63
CA GLY A 183 6.62 23.37 -23.08
C GLY A 183 6.78 22.69 -24.44
N ASN A 184 7.81 23.04 -25.22
CA ASN A 184 8.09 22.47 -26.52
C ASN A 184 9.19 21.40 -26.41
N PRO A 185 8.84 20.11 -26.49
CA PRO A 185 9.82 19.05 -26.46
C PRO A 185 10.70 19.13 -27.72
N ALA A 186 12.00 19.37 -27.55
CA ALA A 186 12.94 19.37 -28.66
C ALA A 186 13.17 17.96 -29.24
N ILE A 187 12.88 16.94 -28.43
CA ILE A 187 13.07 15.51 -28.76
C ILE A 187 11.83 14.73 -28.31
N SER A 188 11.45 13.71 -29.09
CA SER A 188 10.33 12.82 -28.73
C SER A 188 10.61 12.04 -27.44
N LEU A 189 9.59 11.79 -26.61
CA LEU A 189 9.77 11.05 -25.35
C LEU A 189 10.35 9.65 -25.59
N LYS A 190 9.91 8.98 -26.67
CA LYS A 190 10.39 7.64 -27.04
C LYS A 190 11.90 7.60 -27.31
N THR A 191 12.50 8.72 -27.72
CA THR A 191 13.94 8.85 -27.92
C THR A 191 14.69 9.09 -26.61
N MET A 192 14.00 9.60 -25.58
CA MET A 192 14.55 9.88 -24.26
C MET A 192 14.49 8.69 -23.30
N GLU A 193 13.69 7.68 -23.65
CA GLU A 193 13.50 6.46 -22.87
C GLU A 193 14.46 5.36 -23.34
N ALA A 194 15.08 4.68 -22.38
CA ALA A 194 15.75 3.42 -22.65
C ALA A 194 14.72 2.27 -22.63
N PRO A 195 14.99 1.14 -23.32
CA PRO A 195 14.21 -0.07 -23.14
C PRO A 195 14.13 -0.48 -21.67
N ILE A 196 12.97 -0.99 -21.22
CA ILE A 196 12.77 -1.47 -19.84
C ILE A 196 13.81 -2.54 -19.47
N GLU A 197 14.25 -3.33 -20.44
CA GLU A 197 15.28 -4.36 -20.28
C GLU A 197 16.66 -3.79 -19.88
N GLN A 198 16.88 -2.48 -20.08
CA GLN A 198 18.11 -1.77 -19.75
C GLN A 198 18.01 -1.01 -18.41
N GLY A 199 16.87 -1.07 -17.72
CA GLY A 199 16.66 -0.43 -16.42
C GLY A 199 15.20 -0.19 -16.07
#